data_AF-A0A4R4V971-F1
#
_entry.id   AF-A0A4R4V971-F1
#
_cell.length_a   1.000
_cell.length_b   1.000
_cell.length_c   1.000
_cell.angle_alpha   90.00
_cell.angle_beta   90.00
_cell.angle_gamma   90.00
#
_symmetry.space_group_name_H-M   'P 1'
#
loop_
_entity.id
_entity.type
_entity.pdbx_description
1 polymer ?
#
loop_
_entity_poly.entity_id
_entity_poly.type
_entity_poly.pdbx_seq_one_letter_code
_entity_poly.pdbx_strand_id
1 'polypeptide(L)'
;MPICSPSGTRPRADPRQPVTSAPREGSMDKKRTLSLGMLGLGIGYFLWYTPYSALGKSISGALLPGIDEPVGGLVLLPAAVMGQVLAMPIFVYFGGWLRYSGRREIAGRSVPFPSGHTAQSAFWMALIVGTTTLNFTFPGASIVFMLVLMRITTLMTAPVVDLMRRRKIHWYSAAALALCMVSAVIALADIDNYTLTIGALLSLGCYALAYYQRFRIMSTWAKTGDLLRDRRYFIEEHMTTPLVLLLIVAVPAVIGQGTWMHELRTGFTSFLLTPAVFPALLIGVCYEGLFIMTSLIFINRREYTFGVPVHVCASLLAGITASFVLNGAFDAPLPSAAQYLTALMVVAAAFVLSWDTIKARLARRSGAPAKAPNQILFVCGGNTSRSPMAAAIARAEIAANGGTPHWRIGSAGVSVSAPGTPITPEAVTVLVEMGIDAPLDHRSRPLTPEMCAQTKKIYCMTRAQRDLVAELAPAAAARTMCISRAADVPDPSGQPLQAYRSCATQVQTLIRRDLLKQEV
;
A
#
# COMPACT_ATOMS: atom_id res chain seq x y z
N MET A 1 -6.34 -83.67 3.56
CA MET A 1 -5.04 -83.68 2.85
C MET A 1 -4.87 -82.33 2.11
N PRO A 2 -3.63 -81.84 1.88
CA PRO A 2 -2.99 -80.84 2.76
C PRO A 2 -2.82 -79.44 2.12
N ILE A 3 -2.66 -78.33 2.87
CA ILE A 3 -1.45 -77.73 3.52
C ILE A 3 -0.38 -77.17 2.55
N CYS A 4 0.11 -75.97 2.89
CA CYS A 4 1.48 -75.39 2.70
C CYS A 4 1.76 -74.35 1.59
N SER A 5 2.25 -73.18 2.02
CA SER A 5 3.25 -72.37 1.29
C SER A 5 4.66 -72.94 1.52
N PRO A 6 5.65 -72.55 0.70
CA PRO A 6 6.85 -71.97 1.32
C PRO A 6 7.49 -70.79 0.53
N SER A 7 8.52 -70.22 1.15
CA SER A 7 9.30 -69.05 0.76
C SER A 7 10.57 -69.35 -0.06
N GLY A 8 11.15 -68.32 -0.70
CA GLY A 8 12.52 -68.34 -1.26
C GLY A 8 12.80 -67.10 -2.16
N THR A 9 13.37 -66.00 -1.66
CA THR A 9 14.83 -65.66 -1.54
C THR A 9 15.53 -65.14 -2.81
N ARG A 10 15.96 -63.86 -2.69
CA ARG A 10 16.77 -62.96 -3.56
C ARG A 10 17.89 -63.56 -4.44
N PRO A 11 18.27 -62.83 -5.52
CA PRO A 11 19.66 -62.66 -5.95
C PRO A 11 20.29 -61.31 -5.52
N ARG A 12 21.62 -61.19 -5.71
CA ARG A 12 22.52 -60.20 -5.09
C ARG A 12 22.54 -58.81 -5.74
N ALA A 13 23.03 -57.81 -4.98
CA ALA A 13 23.31 -56.46 -5.44
C ALA A 13 24.68 -56.34 -6.15
N ASP A 14 24.77 -55.43 -7.12
CA ASP A 14 26.00 -55.00 -7.80
C ASP A 14 26.59 -53.76 -7.09
N PRO A 15 27.83 -53.79 -6.56
CA PRO A 15 28.39 -52.73 -5.74
C PRO A 15 29.22 -51.73 -6.57
N ARG A 16 28.56 -50.89 -7.41
CA ARG A 16 29.31 -49.84 -8.15
C ARG A 16 28.52 -48.59 -8.59
N GLN A 17 27.77 -47.95 -7.69
CA GLN A 17 27.41 -46.52 -7.83
C GLN A 17 27.62 -45.74 -6.51
N PRO A 18 28.24 -44.55 -6.55
CA PRO A 18 28.54 -43.77 -5.35
C PRO A 18 27.29 -43.08 -4.79
N VAL A 19 27.15 -43.11 -3.47
CA VAL A 19 26.08 -42.43 -2.72
C VAL A 19 26.30 -40.92 -2.76
N THR A 20 25.60 -40.21 -3.64
CA THR A 20 25.44 -38.76 -3.53
C THR A 20 24.20 -38.46 -2.69
N SER A 21 24.42 -38.22 -1.40
CA SER A 21 23.37 -37.77 -0.48
C SER A 21 22.77 -36.45 -0.96
N ALA A 22 21.51 -36.48 -1.42
CA ALA A 22 20.76 -35.25 -1.68
C ALA A 22 20.69 -34.42 -0.37
N PRO A 23 20.98 -33.11 -0.42
CA PRO A 23 20.95 -32.29 0.79
C PRO A 23 19.52 -32.21 1.32
N ARG A 24 19.38 -32.35 2.65
CA ARG A 24 18.11 -32.07 3.35
C ARG A 24 17.72 -30.62 3.04
N GLU A 25 16.59 -30.40 2.39
CA GLU A 25 16.00 -29.06 2.24
C GLU A 25 15.49 -28.54 3.58
N GLY A 26 16.43 -28.03 4.38
CA GLY A 26 16.12 -27.21 5.54
C GLY A 26 15.61 -25.84 5.10
N SER A 27 14.32 -25.60 5.33
CA SER A 27 13.77 -24.30 5.76
C SER A 27 14.38 -23.04 5.09
N MET A 28 14.12 -22.82 3.80
CA MET A 28 14.23 -21.48 3.22
C MET A 28 12.92 -20.71 3.35
N ASP A 29 12.71 -20.08 4.51
CA ASP A 29 11.74 -18.97 4.70
C ASP A 29 12.19 -17.76 3.85
N LYS A 30 11.96 -17.82 2.53
CA LYS A 30 12.36 -16.80 1.56
C LYS A 30 11.20 -16.39 0.64
N LYS A 31 10.23 -15.69 1.24
CA LYS A 31 9.80 -14.34 0.81
C LYS A 31 8.67 -13.83 1.69
N ARG A 32 9.02 -13.45 2.92
CA ARG A 32 8.36 -12.29 3.55
C ARG A 32 8.74 -11.06 2.74
N THR A 33 8.04 -10.80 1.63
CA THR A 33 7.97 -9.46 1.09
C THR A 33 7.51 -8.57 2.23
N LEU A 34 8.35 -7.60 2.62
CA LEU A 34 7.97 -6.65 3.65
C LEU A 34 6.74 -5.88 3.16
N SER A 35 5.57 -6.31 3.63
CA SER A 35 4.41 -5.45 3.76
C SER A 35 4.80 -4.38 4.78
N LEU A 36 5.43 -3.30 4.30
CA LEU A 36 5.63 -2.09 5.09
C LEU A 36 4.23 -1.61 5.47
N GLY A 37 3.82 -1.93 6.71
CA GLY A 37 2.64 -1.32 7.31
C GLY A 37 2.81 0.20 7.34
N MET A 38 1.73 0.95 7.56
CA MET A 38 1.76 2.42 7.41
C MET A 38 2.89 3.11 8.20
N LEU A 39 3.22 2.60 9.40
CA LEU A 39 4.37 3.07 10.18
C LEU A 39 5.71 2.91 9.43
N GLY A 40 5.92 1.78 8.77
CA GLY A 40 7.12 1.52 7.97
C GLY A 40 7.20 2.42 6.73
N LEU A 41 6.07 2.73 6.08
CA LEU A 41 6.02 3.73 5.00
C LEU A 41 6.34 5.15 5.52
N GLY A 42 5.83 5.51 6.71
CA GLY A 42 6.16 6.77 7.38
C GLY A 42 7.65 6.89 7.74
N ILE A 43 8.26 5.81 8.26
CA ILE A 43 9.71 5.72 8.51
C ILE A 43 10.49 5.82 7.19
N GLY A 44 10.07 5.10 6.14
CA GLY A 44 10.67 5.19 4.82
C GLY A 44 10.63 6.61 4.24
N TYR A 45 9.50 7.30 4.39
CA TYR A 45 9.38 8.71 4.03
C TYR A 45 10.35 9.58 4.84
N PHE A 46 10.39 9.44 6.17
CA PHE A 46 11.32 10.19 7.04
C PHE A 46 12.79 10.01 6.64
N LEU A 47 13.20 8.77 6.31
CA LEU A 47 14.56 8.44 5.90
C LEU A 47 14.95 9.07 4.56
N TRP A 48 14.01 9.20 3.61
CA TRP A 48 14.25 9.94 2.37
C TRP A 48 14.12 11.47 2.53
N TYR A 49 13.30 11.94 3.46
CA TYR A 49 13.05 13.38 3.67
C TYR A 49 14.20 14.08 4.37
N THR A 50 14.84 13.42 5.33
CA THR A 50 15.95 13.99 6.10
C THR A 50 17.12 14.44 5.20
N PRO A 51 17.71 13.59 4.32
CA PRO A 51 18.76 14.02 3.40
C PRO A 51 18.25 15.01 2.36
N TYR A 52 17.04 14.82 1.81
CA TYR A 52 16.42 15.77 0.88
C TYR A 52 16.35 17.20 1.47
N SER A 53 15.83 17.33 2.69
CA SER A 53 15.67 18.62 3.36
C SER A 53 17.00 19.21 3.83
N ALA A 54 17.96 18.38 4.23
CA ALA A 54 19.30 18.84 4.62
C ALA A 54 20.05 19.39 3.40
N LEU A 55 20.07 18.64 2.28
CA LEU A 55 20.68 19.08 1.02
C LEU A 55 20.07 20.38 0.51
N GLY A 56 18.73 20.46 0.44
CA GLY A 56 18.03 21.68 0.01
C GLY A 56 18.39 22.90 0.87
N LYS A 57 18.36 22.77 2.20
CA LYS A 57 18.82 23.84 3.12
C LYS A 57 20.29 24.22 2.90
N SER A 58 21.16 23.23 2.71
CA SER A 58 22.61 23.46 2.61
C SER A 58 23.04 24.14 1.30
N ILE A 59 22.38 23.84 0.17
CA ILE A 59 22.65 24.47 -1.12
C ILE A 59 22.06 25.89 -1.17
N SER A 60 20.80 26.06 -0.75
CA SER A 60 20.17 27.40 -0.73
C SER A 60 20.69 28.31 0.39
N GLY A 61 21.47 27.77 1.34
CA GLY A 61 22.16 28.52 2.39
C GLY A 61 23.67 28.67 2.20
N ALA A 62 24.24 28.21 1.08
CA ALA A 62 25.69 28.22 0.82
C ALA A 62 26.55 27.59 1.96
N LEU A 63 26.07 26.49 2.55
CA LEU A 63 26.71 25.81 3.69
C LEU A 63 27.65 24.66 3.29
N LEU A 64 27.70 24.30 2.00
CA LEU A 64 28.54 23.20 1.50
C LEU A 64 29.90 23.70 0.99
N PRO A 65 31.01 22.98 1.24
CA PRO A 65 32.31 23.33 0.67
C PRO A 65 32.26 23.40 -0.86
N GLY A 66 32.68 24.54 -1.42
CA GLY A 66 32.65 24.80 -2.87
C GLY A 66 31.32 25.34 -3.40
N ILE A 67 30.45 25.88 -2.53
CA ILE A 67 29.27 26.68 -2.90
C ILE A 67 29.41 28.04 -2.22
N ASP A 68 29.97 29.03 -2.93
CA ASP A 68 30.27 30.36 -2.37
C ASP A 68 29.05 31.31 -2.36
N GLU A 69 28.02 31.03 -3.17
CA GLU A 69 26.79 31.83 -3.27
C GLU A 69 25.51 30.99 -3.11
N PRO A 70 24.44 31.53 -2.47
CA PRO A 70 23.15 30.86 -2.36
C PRO A 70 22.51 30.54 -3.72
N VAL A 71 22.27 29.26 -4.01
CA VAL A 71 21.65 28.84 -5.27
C VAL A 71 20.12 28.92 -5.19
N GLY A 72 19.52 29.74 -6.05
CA GLY A 72 18.07 29.88 -6.19
C GLY A 72 17.39 28.61 -6.71
N GLY A 73 16.17 28.35 -6.23
CA GLY A 73 15.41 27.12 -6.56
C GLY A 73 15.13 26.92 -8.06
N LEU A 74 15.03 27.98 -8.88
CA LEU A 74 14.92 27.88 -10.34
C LEU A 74 16.21 27.36 -11.00
N VAL A 75 17.39 27.77 -10.52
CA VAL A 75 18.68 27.25 -11.01
C VAL A 75 18.89 25.80 -10.57
N LEU A 76 18.44 25.47 -9.35
CA LEU A 76 18.52 24.13 -8.77
C LEU A 76 17.58 23.11 -9.43
N LEU A 77 16.39 23.54 -9.85
CA LEU A 77 15.32 22.68 -10.33
C LEU A 77 15.73 21.79 -11.52
N PRO A 78 16.35 22.28 -12.62
CA PRO A 78 16.85 21.44 -13.71
C PRO A 78 17.71 20.25 -13.25
N ALA A 79 18.69 20.48 -12.37
CA ALA A 79 19.55 19.43 -11.85
C ALA A 79 18.78 18.42 -10.98
N ALA A 80 17.91 18.89 -10.09
CA ALA A 80 17.05 18.00 -9.31
C ALA A 80 16.12 17.14 -10.20
N VAL A 81 15.57 17.70 -11.28
CA VAL A 81 14.71 16.96 -12.22
C VAL A 81 15.51 15.91 -12.99
N MET A 82 16.73 16.21 -13.44
CA MET A 82 17.60 15.21 -14.07
C MET A 82 17.98 14.09 -13.09
N GLY A 83 18.28 14.42 -11.83
CA GLY A 83 18.51 13.43 -10.78
C GLY A 83 17.31 12.49 -10.59
N GLN A 84 16.10 13.03 -10.63
CA GLN A 84 14.87 12.24 -10.56
C GLN A 84 14.64 11.37 -11.81
N VAL A 85 14.87 11.90 -13.01
CA VAL A 85 14.77 11.16 -14.28
C VAL A 85 15.78 10.00 -14.36
N LEU A 86 16.99 10.18 -13.82
CA LEU A 86 18.00 9.13 -13.71
C LEU A 86 17.66 8.10 -12.63
N ALA A 87 17.08 8.52 -11.50
CA ALA A 87 16.68 7.64 -10.41
C ALA A 87 15.48 6.75 -10.75
N MET A 88 14.46 7.29 -11.42
CA MET A 88 13.21 6.60 -11.72
C MET A 88 13.39 5.19 -12.35
N PRO A 89 14.13 5.00 -13.46
CA PRO A 89 14.29 3.67 -14.06
C PRO A 89 15.01 2.69 -13.12
N ILE A 90 15.93 3.18 -12.28
CA ILE A 90 16.65 2.36 -11.29
C ILE A 90 15.68 1.83 -10.23
N PHE A 91 14.88 2.72 -9.61
CA PHE A 91 13.86 2.32 -8.63
C PHE A 91 12.80 1.38 -9.22
N VAL A 92 12.33 1.68 -10.44
CA VAL A 92 11.31 0.90 -11.14
C VAL A 92 11.82 -0.48 -11.56
N TYR A 93 13.09 -0.60 -11.93
CA TYR A 93 13.78 -1.87 -12.22
C TYR A 93 13.95 -2.72 -10.95
N PHE A 94 14.58 -2.18 -9.90
CA PHE A 94 14.80 -2.91 -8.64
C PHE A 94 13.51 -3.27 -7.91
N GLY A 95 12.45 -2.46 -8.04
CA GLY A 95 11.11 -2.79 -7.55
C GLY A 95 10.45 -3.97 -8.30
N GLY A 96 10.94 -4.33 -9.49
CA GLY A 96 10.32 -5.36 -10.34
C GLY A 96 8.91 -4.97 -10.77
N TRP A 97 8.68 -3.67 -10.99
CA TRP A 97 7.35 -3.09 -11.15
C TRP A 97 6.89 -3.00 -12.61
N LEU A 98 7.80 -2.86 -13.59
CA LEU A 98 7.53 -2.78 -15.04
C LEU A 98 6.55 -3.83 -15.60
N ARG A 99 6.40 -4.98 -14.95
CA ARG A 99 5.42 -6.01 -15.34
C ARG A 99 3.94 -5.59 -15.21
N TYR A 100 3.62 -4.54 -14.46
CA TYR A 100 2.23 -4.08 -14.27
C TYR A 100 1.88 -2.80 -15.06
N SER A 101 2.81 -2.20 -15.81
CA SER A 101 2.51 -1.03 -16.64
C SER A 101 1.61 -1.41 -17.82
N GLY A 102 0.70 -0.52 -18.23
CA GLY A 102 0.09 -0.61 -19.56
C GLY A 102 1.16 -0.64 -20.65
N ARG A 103 0.91 -1.42 -21.71
CA ARG A 103 1.81 -1.54 -22.87
C ARG A 103 1.10 -1.04 -24.12
N ARG A 104 1.85 -0.36 -24.98
CA ARG A 104 1.42 0.04 -26.32
C ARG A 104 2.49 -0.35 -27.33
N GLU A 105 2.07 -0.84 -28.49
CA GLU A 105 3.00 -1.07 -29.60
C GLU A 105 3.30 0.24 -30.30
N ILE A 106 4.58 0.57 -30.40
CA ILE A 106 5.10 1.74 -31.11
C ILE A 106 6.30 1.24 -31.92
N ALA A 107 6.26 1.44 -33.24
CA ALA A 107 7.31 0.99 -34.18
C ALA A 107 7.75 -0.49 -33.97
N GLY A 108 6.77 -1.40 -33.81
CA GLY A 108 7.02 -2.83 -33.63
C GLY A 108 7.62 -3.24 -32.26
N ARG A 109 7.74 -2.30 -31.31
CA ARG A 109 8.20 -2.59 -29.94
C ARG A 109 7.09 -2.32 -28.92
N SER A 110 6.94 -3.24 -27.96
CA SER A 110 5.98 -3.12 -26.86
C SER A 110 6.57 -2.25 -25.74
N VAL A 111 6.19 -0.97 -25.72
CA VAL A 111 6.72 0.05 -24.80
C VAL A 111 5.71 0.30 -23.66
N PRO A 112 6.16 0.48 -22.40
CA PRO A 112 5.28 0.92 -21.31
C PRO A 112 4.68 2.29 -21.62
N PHE A 113 3.35 2.43 -21.53
CA PHE A 113 2.64 3.66 -21.90
C PHE A 113 1.51 3.98 -20.91
N PRO A 114 1.40 5.23 -20.41
CA PRO A 114 0.38 5.60 -19.45
C PRO A 114 -1.01 5.70 -20.09
N SER A 115 -2.04 5.37 -19.31
CA SER A 115 -3.42 5.73 -19.63
C SER A 115 -3.64 7.26 -19.53
N GLY A 116 -4.71 7.78 -20.14
CA GLY A 116 -5.01 9.21 -20.08
C GLY A 116 -5.19 9.77 -18.66
N HIS A 117 -5.74 8.98 -17.72
CA HIS A 117 -5.95 9.42 -16.34
C HIS A 117 -4.68 9.33 -15.48
N THR A 118 -3.80 8.35 -15.73
CA THR A 118 -2.49 8.26 -15.06
C THR A 118 -1.54 9.33 -15.59
N ALA A 119 -1.56 9.63 -16.89
CA ALA A 119 -0.86 10.79 -17.47
C ALA A 119 -1.36 12.12 -16.90
N GLN A 120 -2.67 12.31 -16.75
CA GLN A 120 -3.23 13.50 -16.10
C GLN A 120 -2.78 13.61 -14.64
N SER A 121 -2.77 12.51 -13.88
CA SER A 121 -2.27 12.53 -12.50
C SER A 121 -0.77 12.80 -12.41
N ALA A 122 0.01 12.26 -13.35
CA ALA A 122 1.44 12.52 -13.45
C ALA A 122 1.76 14.00 -13.72
N PHE A 123 0.94 14.68 -14.52
CA PHE A 123 1.03 16.14 -14.70
C PHE A 123 0.79 16.91 -13.40
N TRP A 124 -0.27 16.57 -12.64
CA TRP A 124 -0.50 17.20 -11.34
C TRP A 124 0.60 16.88 -10.32
N MET A 125 1.13 15.65 -10.34
CA MET A 125 2.28 15.30 -9.50
C MET A 125 3.54 16.07 -9.92
N ALA A 126 3.81 16.25 -11.22
CA ALA A 126 4.91 17.08 -11.70
C ALA A 126 4.80 18.52 -11.20
N LEU A 127 3.59 19.11 -11.22
CA LEU A 127 3.36 20.43 -10.63
C LEU A 127 3.63 20.46 -9.11
N ILE A 128 3.28 19.40 -8.37
CA ILE A 128 3.62 19.27 -6.94
C ILE A 128 5.15 19.28 -6.73
N VAL A 129 5.92 18.49 -7.49
CA VAL A 129 7.39 18.44 -7.37
C VAL A 129 8.03 19.78 -7.75
N GLY A 130 7.61 20.35 -8.88
CA GLY A 130 8.11 21.62 -9.39
C GLY A 130 7.88 22.77 -8.41
N THR A 131 6.63 22.95 -7.94
CA THR A 131 6.29 23.99 -6.96
C THR A 131 7.01 23.80 -5.62
N THR A 132 7.23 22.56 -5.18
CA THR A 132 8.00 22.26 -3.96
C THR A 132 9.42 22.83 -4.02
N THR A 133 10.11 22.68 -5.14
CA THR A 133 11.47 23.19 -5.33
C THR A 133 11.48 24.69 -5.63
N LEU A 134 10.51 25.16 -6.44
CA LEU A 134 10.33 26.57 -6.78
C LEU A 134 10.13 27.45 -5.53
N ASN A 135 9.46 26.92 -4.49
CA ASN A 135 9.21 27.61 -3.23
C ASN A 135 10.49 27.98 -2.46
N PHE A 136 11.66 27.46 -2.83
CA PHE A 136 12.97 27.89 -2.29
C PHE A 136 13.55 29.12 -3.02
N THR A 137 12.89 29.62 -4.07
CA THR A 137 13.41 30.72 -4.92
C THR A 137 12.86 32.10 -4.55
N PHE A 138 11.76 32.18 -3.80
CA PHE A 138 11.09 33.47 -3.57
C PHE A 138 11.88 34.33 -2.57
N PRO A 139 12.47 35.47 -2.98
CA PRO A 139 13.27 36.30 -2.09
C PRO A 139 12.44 36.81 -0.92
N GLY A 140 13.05 36.83 0.27
CA GLY A 140 12.40 37.17 1.53
C GLY A 140 11.59 36.04 2.18
N ALA A 141 10.99 35.13 1.40
CA ALA A 141 10.19 34.05 1.98
C ALA A 141 11.09 32.98 2.65
N SER A 142 10.87 32.73 3.95
CA SER A 142 11.61 31.67 4.65
C SER A 142 11.29 30.29 4.05
N ILE A 143 12.33 29.49 3.78
CA ILE A 143 12.18 28.11 3.29
C ILE A 143 11.34 27.27 4.25
N VAL A 144 11.56 27.44 5.57
CA VAL A 144 10.81 26.71 6.61
C VAL A 144 9.33 27.12 6.59
N PHE A 145 9.06 28.42 6.43
CA PHE A 145 7.70 28.97 6.34
C PHE A 145 6.94 28.39 5.14
N MET A 146 7.54 28.39 3.95
CA MET A 146 6.93 27.82 2.75
C MET A 146 6.64 26.31 2.93
N LEU A 147 7.59 25.54 3.51
CA LEU A 147 7.38 24.12 3.80
C LEU A 147 6.24 23.87 4.80
N VAL A 148 6.05 24.74 5.79
CA VAL A 148 4.92 24.64 6.74
C VAL A 148 3.59 25.00 6.06
N LEU A 149 3.53 26.08 5.28
CA LEU A 149 2.33 26.44 4.50
C LEU A 149 1.91 25.33 3.53
N MET A 150 2.87 24.72 2.83
CA MET A 150 2.62 23.56 1.96
C MET A 150 1.98 22.40 2.74
N ARG A 151 2.51 22.04 3.93
CA ARG A 151 1.91 21.00 4.79
C ARG A 151 0.47 21.35 5.20
N ILE A 152 0.21 22.61 5.58
CA ILE A 152 -1.12 23.11 5.93
C ILE A 152 -2.09 22.95 4.73
N THR A 153 -1.72 23.40 3.53
CA THR A 153 -2.58 23.26 2.35
C THR A 153 -2.91 21.79 2.02
N THR A 154 -1.96 20.85 2.18
CA THR A 154 -2.24 19.42 2.00
C THR A 154 -3.16 18.88 3.12
N LEU A 155 -2.98 19.31 4.37
CA LEU A 155 -3.86 18.97 5.50
C LEU A 155 -5.30 19.49 5.30
N MET A 156 -5.49 20.68 4.74
CA MET A 156 -6.83 21.20 4.39
C MET A 156 -7.47 20.40 3.25
N THR A 157 -6.68 20.02 2.24
CA THR A 157 -7.17 19.33 1.04
C THR A 157 -7.66 17.90 1.34
N ALA A 158 -7.04 17.21 2.30
CA ALA A 158 -7.36 15.82 2.65
C ALA A 158 -8.83 15.56 3.04
N PRO A 159 -9.40 16.23 4.08
CA PRO A 159 -10.80 16.03 4.47
C PRO A 159 -11.78 16.49 3.40
N VAL A 160 -11.46 17.57 2.66
CA VAL A 160 -12.31 18.06 1.56
C VAL A 160 -12.51 16.98 0.50
N VAL A 161 -11.43 16.33 0.04
CA VAL A 161 -11.55 15.26 -0.97
C VAL A 161 -12.23 14.01 -0.40
N ASP A 162 -11.99 13.63 0.86
CA ASP A 162 -12.66 12.48 1.46
C ASP A 162 -14.18 12.71 1.64
N LEU A 163 -14.59 13.91 2.08
CA LEU A 163 -15.99 14.32 2.20
C LEU A 163 -16.70 14.35 0.84
N MET A 164 -16.07 14.97 -0.18
CA MET A 164 -16.61 14.98 -1.55
C MET A 164 -16.77 13.57 -2.14
N ARG A 165 -15.91 12.63 -1.74
CA ARG A 165 -15.97 11.21 -2.14
C ARG A 165 -16.81 10.34 -1.19
N ARG A 166 -17.56 10.97 -0.26
CA ARG A 166 -18.45 10.35 0.73
C ARG A 166 -17.77 9.23 1.54
N ARG A 167 -16.48 9.38 1.85
CA ARG A 167 -15.75 8.45 2.71
C ARG A 167 -16.11 8.67 4.17
N LYS A 168 -16.13 7.57 4.92
CA LYS A 168 -16.19 7.63 6.39
C LYS A 168 -14.81 8.04 6.88
N ILE A 169 -14.71 9.20 7.51
CA ILE A 169 -13.51 9.65 8.22
C ILE A 169 -13.59 9.07 9.63
N HIS A 170 -12.58 8.31 10.05
CA HIS A 170 -12.51 7.78 11.41
C HIS A 170 -12.10 8.87 12.41
N TRP A 171 -12.62 8.78 13.65
CA TRP A 171 -12.36 9.78 14.69
C TRP A 171 -10.86 9.98 14.97
N TYR A 172 -10.08 8.89 14.93
CA TYR A 172 -8.63 8.96 15.13
C TYR A 172 -7.92 9.67 13.97
N SER A 173 -8.42 9.55 12.74
CA SER A 173 -7.89 10.26 11.58
C SER A 173 -8.16 11.76 11.70
N ALA A 174 -9.38 12.14 12.09
CA ALA A 174 -9.74 13.53 12.35
C ALA A 174 -8.94 14.14 13.52
N ALA A 175 -8.77 13.40 14.63
CA ALA A 175 -7.98 13.84 15.78
C ALA A 175 -6.49 14.01 15.42
N ALA A 176 -5.92 13.07 14.66
CA ALA A 176 -4.54 13.19 14.17
C ALA A 176 -4.36 14.35 13.17
N LEU A 177 -5.33 14.60 12.29
CA LEU A 177 -5.34 15.77 11.40
C LEU A 177 -5.34 17.07 12.21
N ALA A 178 -6.18 17.17 13.24
CA ALA A 178 -6.26 18.34 14.12
C ALA A 178 -4.93 18.58 14.87
N LEU A 179 -4.32 17.52 15.43
CA LEU A 179 -3.00 17.60 16.07
C LEU A 179 -1.89 18.03 15.08
N CYS A 180 -1.93 17.53 13.84
CA CYS A 180 -0.99 17.97 12.78
C CYS A 180 -1.20 19.44 12.40
N MET A 181 -2.45 19.92 12.37
CA MET A 181 -2.75 21.34 12.13
C MET A 181 -2.25 22.24 13.26
N VAL A 182 -2.53 21.88 14.52
CA VAL A 182 -2.01 22.60 15.69
C VAL A 182 -0.49 22.62 15.67
N SER A 183 0.15 21.48 15.39
CA SER A 183 1.60 21.39 15.22
C SER A 183 2.15 22.28 14.11
N ALA A 184 1.44 22.41 12.99
CA ALA A 184 1.86 23.28 11.90
C ALA A 184 1.69 24.76 12.24
N VAL A 185 0.63 25.14 12.97
CA VAL A 185 0.45 26.52 13.46
C VAL A 185 1.50 26.90 14.51
N ILE A 186 1.88 25.98 15.41
CA ILE A 186 3.00 26.18 16.34
C ILE A 186 4.31 26.38 15.58
N ALA A 187 4.55 25.58 14.54
CA ALA A 187 5.72 25.73 13.68
C ALA A 187 5.71 27.01 12.81
N LEU A 188 4.55 27.65 12.60
CA LEU A 188 4.49 29.00 12.02
C LEU A 188 4.92 30.07 13.02
N ALA A 189 4.52 29.96 14.29
CA ALA A 189 4.82 30.95 15.32
C ALA A 189 6.33 31.05 15.67
N ASP A 190 7.12 30.05 15.27
CA ASP A 190 8.58 29.97 15.42
C ASP A 190 9.36 30.77 14.36
N ILE A 191 8.68 31.52 13.50
CA ILE A 191 9.25 32.10 12.28
C ILE A 191 9.26 33.62 12.40
N ASP A 192 10.44 34.22 12.28
CA ASP A 192 10.62 35.67 12.42
C ASP A 192 10.21 36.46 11.17
N ASN A 193 10.09 35.80 10.01
CA ASN A 193 9.79 36.44 8.73
C ASN A 193 8.66 35.75 7.94
N TYR A 194 7.56 36.48 7.76
CA TYR A 194 6.33 36.06 7.08
C TYR A 194 6.14 36.69 5.68
N THR A 195 7.16 37.30 5.07
CA THR A 195 6.98 37.97 3.77
C THR A 195 6.54 36.98 2.68
N LEU A 196 5.33 37.17 2.17
CA LEU A 196 4.76 36.43 1.04
C LEU A 196 4.76 37.31 -0.21
N THR A 197 5.51 36.90 -1.22
CA THR A 197 5.40 37.50 -2.56
C THR A 197 4.15 36.97 -3.26
N ILE A 198 3.63 37.71 -4.25
CA ILE A 198 2.53 37.25 -5.12
C ILE A 198 2.91 35.93 -5.81
N GLY A 199 4.19 35.77 -6.20
CA GLY A 199 4.71 34.51 -6.76
C GLY A 199 4.60 33.33 -5.80
N ALA A 200 4.94 33.53 -4.52
CA ALA A 200 4.80 32.51 -3.48
C ALA A 200 3.33 32.08 -3.26
N LEU A 201 2.40 33.05 -3.24
CA LEU A 201 0.96 32.78 -3.14
C LEU A 201 0.42 32.01 -4.36
N LEU A 202 0.83 32.39 -5.58
CA LEU A 202 0.45 31.68 -6.81
C LEU A 202 1.01 30.24 -6.83
N SER A 203 2.25 30.05 -6.37
CA SER A 203 2.88 28.73 -6.24
C SER A 203 2.13 27.84 -5.23
N LEU A 204 1.78 28.37 -4.06
CA LEU A 204 0.97 27.66 -3.05
C LEU A 204 -0.44 27.31 -3.58
N GLY A 205 -1.08 28.22 -4.32
CA GLY A 205 -2.36 27.96 -4.99
C GLY A 205 -2.26 26.85 -6.04
N CYS A 206 -1.20 26.85 -6.85
CA CYS A 206 -0.92 25.80 -7.83
C CYS A 206 -0.69 24.45 -7.13
N TYR A 207 0.13 24.41 -6.07
CA TYR A 207 0.40 23.23 -5.26
C TYR A 207 -0.89 22.65 -4.63
N ALA A 208 -1.74 23.49 -4.05
CA ALA A 208 -3.01 23.06 -3.45
C ALA A 208 -3.98 22.49 -4.51
N LEU A 209 -4.12 23.17 -5.65
CA LEU A 209 -4.92 22.70 -6.79
C LEU A 209 -4.41 21.35 -7.32
N ALA A 210 -3.09 21.20 -7.45
CA ALA A 210 -2.47 19.98 -7.93
C ALA A 210 -2.71 18.79 -6.98
N TYR A 211 -2.58 19.00 -5.66
CA TYR A 211 -2.94 18.00 -4.66
C TYR A 211 -4.42 17.61 -4.72
N TYR A 212 -5.32 18.59 -4.82
CA TYR A 212 -6.75 18.35 -4.93
C TYR A 212 -7.08 17.48 -6.17
N GLN A 213 -6.52 17.84 -7.34
CA GLN A 213 -6.75 17.09 -8.57
C GLN A 213 -6.13 15.69 -8.54
N ARG A 214 -4.89 15.55 -8.06
CA ARG A 214 -4.22 14.26 -7.88
C ARG A 214 -5.03 13.34 -6.96
N PHE A 215 -5.47 13.84 -5.79
CA PHE A 215 -6.30 13.07 -4.87
C PHE A 215 -7.65 12.69 -5.46
N ARG A 216 -8.29 13.55 -6.26
CA ARG A 216 -9.55 13.28 -6.96
C ARG A 216 -9.41 12.16 -8.00
N ILE A 217 -8.34 12.17 -8.79
CA ILE A 217 -8.02 11.15 -9.80
C ILE A 217 -7.65 9.82 -9.11
N MET A 218 -6.70 9.83 -8.18
CA MET A 218 -6.26 8.65 -7.42
C MET A 218 -7.42 7.99 -6.67
N SER A 219 -8.33 8.78 -6.09
CA SER A 219 -9.54 8.32 -5.40
C SER A 219 -10.55 7.62 -6.32
N THR A 220 -10.43 7.81 -7.64
CA THR A 220 -11.29 7.21 -8.66
C THR A 220 -10.65 6.00 -9.34
N TRP A 221 -9.32 6.01 -9.52
CA TRP A 221 -8.64 5.02 -10.35
C TRP A 221 -7.68 4.08 -9.62
N ALA A 222 -7.25 4.41 -8.39
CA ALA A 222 -6.18 3.71 -7.66
C ALA A 222 -6.45 3.40 -6.18
N LYS A 223 -7.62 3.79 -5.66
CA LYS A 223 -8.11 3.40 -4.32
C LYS A 223 -9.20 2.34 -4.40
N THR A 224 -9.10 1.46 -5.40
CA THR A 224 -10.14 0.48 -5.68
C THR A 224 -9.95 -0.79 -4.85
N GLY A 225 -8.70 -1.14 -4.56
CA GLY A 225 -8.27 -2.38 -3.92
C GLY A 225 -8.21 -3.59 -4.86
N ASP A 226 -8.38 -3.36 -6.16
CA ASP A 226 -7.81 -4.24 -7.17
C ASP A 226 -6.29 -3.97 -7.19
N LEU A 227 -5.52 -4.92 -6.68
CA LEU A 227 -4.06 -4.81 -6.57
C LEU A 227 -3.37 -4.63 -7.93
N LEU A 228 -3.94 -5.10 -9.04
CA LEU A 228 -3.33 -4.93 -10.37
C LEU A 228 -3.58 -3.52 -10.87
N ARG A 229 -4.80 -3.00 -10.73
CA ARG A 229 -5.17 -1.64 -11.10
C ARG A 229 -4.43 -0.59 -10.27
N ASP A 230 -4.41 -0.76 -8.95
CA ASP A 230 -3.77 0.18 -8.03
C ASP A 230 -2.23 0.21 -8.25
N ARG A 231 -1.60 -0.95 -8.53
CA ARG A 231 -0.18 -1.03 -8.95
C ARG A 231 0.08 -0.42 -10.32
N ARG A 232 -0.76 -0.72 -11.31
CA ARG A 232 -0.65 -0.16 -12.66
C ARG A 232 -0.70 1.37 -12.63
N TYR A 233 -1.63 1.93 -11.86
CA TYR A 233 -1.72 3.37 -11.63
C TYR A 233 -0.43 3.93 -11.04
N PHE A 234 0.07 3.32 -9.96
CA PHE A 234 1.30 3.72 -9.28
C PHE A 234 2.47 3.81 -10.27
N ILE A 235 2.67 2.78 -11.09
CA ILE A 235 3.78 2.73 -12.06
C ILE A 235 3.61 3.73 -13.19
N GLU A 236 2.41 3.84 -13.78
CA GLU A 236 2.18 4.79 -14.87
C GLU A 236 2.31 6.24 -14.39
N GLU A 237 1.88 6.56 -13.17
CA GLU A 237 2.12 7.88 -12.56
C GLU A 237 3.62 8.11 -12.30
N HIS A 238 4.32 7.12 -11.71
CA HIS A 238 5.75 7.20 -11.40
C HIS A 238 6.63 7.35 -12.65
N MET A 239 6.41 6.55 -13.69
CA MET A 239 7.21 6.60 -14.91
C MET A 239 6.98 7.88 -15.71
N THR A 240 5.80 8.47 -15.61
CA THR A 240 5.42 9.64 -16.42
C THR A 240 5.78 10.97 -15.72
N THR A 241 5.74 11.02 -14.38
CA THR A 241 5.92 12.27 -13.63
C THR A 241 7.28 12.96 -13.86
N PRO A 242 8.45 12.28 -13.75
CA PRO A 242 9.74 12.95 -13.95
C PRO A 242 9.93 13.44 -15.40
N LEU A 243 9.37 12.73 -16.38
CA LEU A 243 9.41 13.11 -17.79
C LEU A 243 8.53 14.34 -18.07
N VAL A 244 7.32 14.38 -17.52
CA VAL A 244 6.43 15.56 -17.63
C VAL A 244 7.02 16.77 -16.90
N LEU A 245 7.62 16.56 -15.74
CA LEU A 245 8.34 17.61 -15.01
C LEU A 245 9.53 18.14 -15.82
N LEU A 246 10.33 17.27 -16.44
CA LEU A 246 11.41 17.67 -17.34
C LEU A 246 10.89 18.54 -18.48
N LEU A 247 9.76 18.18 -19.11
CA LEU A 247 9.16 19.01 -20.17
C LEU A 247 8.65 20.36 -19.65
N ILE A 248 8.01 20.39 -18.48
CA ILE A 248 7.52 21.64 -17.83
C ILE A 248 8.67 22.62 -17.55
N VAL A 249 9.89 22.13 -17.27
CA VAL A 249 11.05 22.96 -16.94
C VAL A 249 11.91 23.26 -18.18
N ALA A 250 12.11 22.29 -19.07
CA ALA A 250 12.96 22.43 -20.25
C ALA A 250 12.32 23.25 -21.38
N VAL A 251 11.02 23.12 -21.63
CA VAL A 251 10.35 23.89 -22.70
C VAL A 251 10.47 25.40 -22.45
N PRO A 252 10.14 25.94 -21.26
CA PRO A 252 10.33 27.36 -20.97
C PRO A 252 11.80 27.79 -20.92
N ALA A 253 12.74 26.92 -20.52
CA ALA A 253 14.17 27.24 -20.59
C ALA A 253 14.67 27.46 -22.03
N VAL A 254 14.11 26.72 -23.00
CA VAL A 254 14.45 26.84 -24.44
C VAL A 254 13.75 28.03 -25.09
N ILE A 255 12.42 28.13 -24.98
CA ILE A 255 11.63 29.13 -25.74
C ILE A 255 11.39 30.45 -24.97
N GLY A 256 11.56 30.43 -23.64
CA GLY A 256 11.17 31.52 -22.76
C GLY A 256 12.16 32.68 -22.73
N GLN A 257 11.62 33.85 -22.40
CA GLN A 257 12.35 35.10 -22.17
C GLN A 257 12.08 35.60 -20.73
N GLY A 258 12.93 36.52 -20.26
CA GLY A 258 12.88 37.05 -18.89
C GLY A 258 13.77 36.29 -17.90
N THR A 259 13.93 36.86 -16.70
CA THR A 259 14.89 36.42 -15.68
C THR A 259 14.67 34.98 -15.22
N TRP A 260 13.43 34.60 -14.89
CA TRP A 260 13.12 33.23 -14.45
C TRP A 260 13.45 32.17 -15.50
N MET A 261 13.25 32.48 -16.79
CA MET A 261 13.56 31.56 -17.89
C MET A 261 15.08 31.46 -18.13
N HIS A 262 15.80 32.56 -17.87
CA HIS A 262 17.26 32.58 -17.87
C HIS A 262 17.84 31.74 -16.72
N GLU A 263 17.30 31.84 -15.50
CA GLU A 263 17.70 30.99 -14.35
C GLU A 263 17.51 29.49 -14.65
N LEU A 264 16.37 29.10 -15.25
CA LEU A 264 16.16 27.72 -15.71
C LEU A 264 17.20 27.29 -16.76
N ARG A 265 17.55 28.17 -17.70
CA ARG A 265 18.57 27.89 -18.73
C ARG A 265 19.97 27.77 -18.12
N THR A 266 20.31 28.59 -17.14
CA THR A 266 21.55 28.51 -16.33
C THR A 266 21.62 27.15 -15.63
N GLY A 267 20.51 26.71 -15.01
CA GLY A 267 20.39 25.39 -14.38
C GLY A 267 20.63 24.20 -15.34
N PHE A 268 20.27 24.32 -16.62
CA PHE A 268 20.54 23.31 -17.65
C PHE A 268 21.91 23.42 -18.33
N THR A 269 22.69 24.48 -18.09
CA THR A 269 23.94 24.76 -18.81
C THR A 269 25.12 24.94 -17.86
N SER A 270 25.40 26.16 -17.42
CA SER A 270 26.57 26.47 -16.58
C SER A 270 26.52 25.81 -15.21
N PHE A 271 25.34 25.70 -14.57
CA PHE A 271 25.22 25.10 -13.24
C PHE A 271 25.67 23.63 -13.20
N LEU A 272 25.49 22.88 -14.29
CA LEU A 272 25.86 21.47 -14.39
C LEU A 272 27.37 21.23 -14.42
N LEU A 273 28.15 22.28 -14.69
CA LEU A 273 29.61 22.26 -14.67
C LEU A 273 30.18 22.61 -13.29
N THR A 274 29.33 23.00 -12.33
CA THR A 274 29.75 23.37 -10.97
C THR A 274 29.84 22.14 -10.06
N PRO A 275 30.69 22.14 -9.01
CA PRO A 275 30.71 21.08 -8.00
C PRO A 275 29.36 20.83 -7.31
N ALA A 276 28.50 21.86 -7.26
CA ALA A 276 27.15 21.79 -6.70
C ALA A 276 26.19 20.87 -7.49
N VAL A 277 26.55 20.42 -8.70
CA VAL A 277 25.71 19.51 -9.50
C VAL A 277 25.45 18.17 -8.80
N PHE A 278 26.44 17.64 -8.07
CA PHE A 278 26.29 16.35 -7.38
C PHE A 278 25.25 16.36 -6.26
N PRO A 279 25.31 17.28 -5.27
CA PRO A 279 24.27 17.38 -4.25
C PRO A 279 22.91 17.80 -4.84
N ALA A 280 22.88 18.59 -5.93
CA ALA A 280 21.64 18.94 -6.64
C ALA A 280 20.98 17.73 -7.34
N LEU A 281 21.75 16.87 -8.01
CA LEU A 281 21.25 15.60 -8.55
C LEU A 281 20.74 14.68 -7.43
N LEU A 282 21.45 14.62 -6.30
CA LEU A 282 21.07 13.81 -5.14
C LEU A 282 19.74 14.24 -4.52
N ILE A 283 19.41 15.54 -4.52
CA ILE A 283 18.06 16.03 -4.14
C ILE A 283 16.98 15.35 -5.00
N GLY A 284 17.21 15.22 -6.32
CA GLY A 284 16.32 14.51 -7.25
C GLY A 284 16.16 13.02 -6.93
N VAL A 285 17.27 12.35 -6.63
CA VAL A 285 17.27 10.92 -6.22
C VAL A 285 16.50 10.71 -4.93
N CYS A 286 16.71 11.57 -3.92
CA CYS A 286 15.96 11.51 -2.66
C CYS A 286 14.47 11.84 -2.88
N TYR A 287 14.14 12.76 -3.79
CA TYR A 287 12.76 13.06 -4.13
C TYR A 287 12.05 11.87 -4.80
N GLU A 288 12.71 11.08 -5.64
CA GLU A 288 12.08 9.86 -6.19
C GLU A 288 11.73 8.85 -5.07
N GLY A 289 12.64 8.68 -4.09
CA GLY A 289 12.36 7.89 -2.89
C GLY A 289 11.17 8.43 -2.07
N LEU A 290 11.08 9.76 -1.89
CA LEU A 290 9.94 10.44 -1.27
C LEU A 290 8.64 10.22 -2.03
N PHE A 291 8.66 10.37 -3.35
CA PHE A 291 7.52 10.19 -4.23
C PHE A 291 6.98 8.76 -4.10
N ILE A 292 7.85 7.75 -4.10
CA ILE A 292 7.47 6.34 -3.93
C ILE A 292 6.74 6.14 -2.59
N MET A 293 7.33 6.61 -1.48
CA MET A 293 6.72 6.46 -0.15
C MET A 293 5.39 7.22 -0.06
N THR A 294 5.33 8.44 -0.60
CA THR A 294 4.14 9.29 -0.64
C THR A 294 3.00 8.63 -1.40
N SER A 295 3.28 8.11 -2.61
CA SER A 295 2.30 7.42 -3.44
C SER A 295 1.81 6.14 -2.79
N LEU A 296 2.67 5.37 -2.10
CA LEU A 296 2.26 4.17 -1.37
C LEU A 296 1.42 4.49 -0.11
N ILE A 297 1.76 5.55 0.64
CA ILE A 297 0.94 6.06 1.75
C ILE A 297 -0.44 6.47 1.23
N PHE A 298 -0.47 7.20 0.10
CA PHE A 298 -1.72 7.74 -0.44
C PHE A 298 -2.53 6.74 -1.25
N ILE A 299 -1.99 5.66 -1.84
CA ILE A 299 -2.78 4.62 -2.51
C ILE A 299 -3.49 3.69 -1.51
N ASN A 300 -3.07 3.68 -0.25
CA ASN A 300 -3.73 2.91 0.80
C ASN A 300 -5.25 3.20 0.85
N ARG A 301 -6.07 2.14 1.00
CA ARG A 301 -7.55 2.21 0.97
C ARG A 301 -8.15 3.12 2.04
N ARG A 302 -7.42 3.42 3.13
CA ARG A 302 -7.80 4.40 4.16
C ARG A 302 -8.01 5.79 3.56
N GLU A 303 -8.75 6.63 4.27
CA GLU A 303 -9.03 8.02 3.91
C GLU A 303 -7.73 8.86 3.80
N TYR A 304 -7.72 9.90 2.97
CA TYR A 304 -6.56 10.83 2.89
C TYR A 304 -6.34 11.56 4.21
N THR A 305 -7.42 11.78 4.97
CA THR A 305 -7.42 12.31 6.34
C THR A 305 -6.63 11.42 7.32
N PHE A 306 -6.34 10.17 6.96
CA PHE A 306 -5.40 9.30 7.69
C PHE A 306 -3.99 9.35 7.08
N GLY A 307 -3.87 9.26 5.75
CA GLY A 307 -2.58 9.22 5.06
C GLY A 307 -1.76 10.52 5.10
N VAL A 308 -2.42 11.68 5.01
CA VAL A 308 -1.73 12.99 5.03
C VAL A 308 -1.10 13.29 6.40
N PRO A 309 -1.76 13.04 7.55
CA PRO A 309 -1.10 13.08 8.85
C PRO A 309 0.17 12.21 8.94
N VAL A 310 0.19 10.99 8.39
CA VAL A 310 1.40 10.13 8.38
C VAL A 310 2.56 10.81 7.65
N HIS A 311 2.30 11.32 6.45
CA HIS A 311 3.26 12.08 5.64
C HIS A 311 3.75 13.35 6.36
N VAL A 312 2.83 14.14 6.92
CA VAL A 312 3.16 15.41 7.60
C VAL A 312 3.97 15.16 8.87
N CYS A 313 3.57 14.20 9.71
CA CYS A 313 4.33 13.79 10.91
C CYS A 313 5.78 13.43 10.56
N ALA A 314 5.98 12.58 9.55
CA ALA A 314 7.31 12.18 9.10
C ALA A 314 8.14 13.37 8.59
N SER A 315 7.53 14.29 7.81
CA SER A 315 8.21 15.48 7.30
C SER A 315 8.59 16.51 8.37
N LEU A 316 7.75 16.67 9.42
CA LEU A 316 8.02 17.59 10.54
C LEU A 316 9.16 17.06 11.41
N LEU A 317 9.12 15.77 11.78
CA LEU A 317 10.20 15.13 12.53
C LEU A 317 11.53 15.20 11.77
N ALA A 318 11.53 14.89 10.47
CA ALA A 318 12.73 14.98 9.64
C ALA A 318 13.30 16.40 9.57
N GLY A 319 12.45 17.43 9.57
CA GLY A 319 12.87 18.83 9.63
C GLY A 319 13.59 19.18 10.94
N ILE A 320 13.10 18.68 12.08
CA ILE A 320 13.71 18.86 13.41
C ILE A 320 15.01 18.05 13.52
N THR A 321 15.02 16.79 13.04
CA THR A 321 16.23 15.95 12.99
C THR A 321 17.33 16.61 12.15
N ALA A 322 16.99 17.17 10.98
CA ALA A 322 17.94 17.90 10.17
C ALA A 322 18.53 19.13 10.89
N SER A 323 17.75 19.83 11.71
CA SER A 323 18.25 20.95 12.53
C SER A 323 19.25 20.48 13.61
N PHE A 324 19.00 19.36 14.28
CA PHE A 324 19.97 18.74 15.20
C PHE A 324 21.26 18.30 14.49
N VAL A 325 21.16 17.71 13.29
CA VAL A 325 22.33 17.31 12.51
C VAL A 325 23.14 18.53 12.07
N LEU A 326 22.50 19.63 11.68
CA LEU A 326 23.17 20.87 11.33
C LEU A 326 23.83 21.55 12.53
N ASN A 327 23.21 21.50 13.73
CA ASN A 327 23.85 21.94 14.97
C ASN A 327 25.14 21.15 15.25
N GLY A 328 25.08 19.82 15.20
CA GLY A 328 26.25 18.97 15.50
C GLY A 328 27.35 18.94 14.43
N ALA A 329 27.08 19.41 13.21
CA ALA A 329 28.04 19.40 12.10
C ALA A 329 28.54 20.79 11.66
N PHE A 330 27.80 21.86 11.99
CA PHE A 330 28.07 23.23 11.52
C PHE A 330 27.79 24.31 12.59
N ASP A 331 27.72 23.95 13.88
CA ASP A 331 27.43 24.84 15.02
C ASP A 331 26.17 25.73 14.87
N ALA A 332 25.21 25.29 14.04
CA ALA A 332 23.92 25.96 13.89
C ALA A 332 23.13 25.99 15.23
N PRO A 333 22.26 26.98 15.49
CA PRO A 333 21.55 27.09 16.76
C PRO A 333 20.65 25.88 17.08
N LEU A 334 20.52 25.58 18.38
CA LEU A 334 19.67 24.49 18.88
C LEU A 334 18.17 24.72 18.56
N PRO A 335 17.37 23.65 18.42
CA PRO A 335 15.92 23.76 18.23
C PRO A 335 15.22 24.59 19.32
N SER A 336 14.26 25.41 18.89
CA SER A 336 13.48 26.28 19.78
C SER A 336 12.45 25.52 20.63
N ALA A 337 11.89 26.19 21.64
CA ALA A 337 10.77 25.68 22.42
C ALA A 337 9.55 25.30 21.56
N ALA A 338 9.27 26.04 20.48
CA ALA A 338 8.18 25.74 19.55
C ALA A 338 8.47 24.47 18.73
N GLN A 339 9.73 24.19 18.39
CA GLN A 339 10.12 22.93 17.72
C GLN A 339 9.98 21.72 18.66
N TYR A 340 10.31 21.84 19.94
CA TYR A 340 10.02 20.78 20.92
C TYR A 340 8.51 20.54 21.09
N LEU A 341 7.69 21.60 21.15
CA LEU A 341 6.24 21.48 21.24
C LEU A 341 5.64 20.86 19.95
N THR A 342 6.17 21.22 18.78
CA THR A 342 5.86 20.60 17.48
C THR A 342 6.16 19.10 17.51
N ALA A 343 7.34 18.69 17.98
CA ALA A 343 7.69 17.28 18.11
C ALA A 343 6.71 16.51 19.02
N LEU A 344 6.33 17.11 20.16
CA LEU A 344 5.35 16.52 21.09
C LEU A 344 3.97 16.30 20.43
N MET A 345 3.46 17.31 19.70
CA MET A 345 2.19 17.21 18.97
C MET A 345 2.24 16.15 17.88
N VAL A 346 3.36 16.03 17.16
CA VAL A 346 3.55 15.00 16.13
C VAL A 346 3.62 13.60 16.74
N VAL A 347 4.31 13.41 17.87
CA VAL A 347 4.34 12.13 18.59
C VAL A 347 2.93 11.74 19.08
N ALA A 348 2.16 12.70 19.60
CA ALA A 348 0.77 12.48 19.98
C ALA A 348 -0.09 12.07 18.76
N ALA A 349 0.04 12.75 17.62
CA ALA A 349 -0.66 12.41 16.39
C ALA A 349 -0.30 10.99 15.89
N ALA A 350 0.98 10.61 15.91
CA ALA A 350 1.44 9.27 15.54
C ALA A 350 0.90 8.17 16.48
N PHE A 351 0.76 8.46 17.78
CA PHE A 351 0.13 7.56 18.74
C PHE A 351 -1.37 7.39 18.44
N VAL A 352 -2.10 8.47 18.15
CA VAL A 352 -3.52 8.44 17.76
C VAL A 352 -3.73 7.67 16.45
N LEU A 353 -2.90 7.88 15.42
CA LEU A 353 -2.94 7.11 14.17
C LEU A 353 -2.69 5.60 14.39
N SER A 354 -1.98 5.25 15.47
CA SER A 354 -1.70 3.86 15.86
C SER A 354 -2.81 3.21 16.71
N TRP A 355 -3.91 3.92 16.98
CA TRP A 355 -4.96 3.50 17.93
C TRP A 355 -5.49 2.08 17.71
N ASP A 356 -5.86 1.71 16.47
CA ASP A 356 -6.38 0.36 16.19
C ASP A 356 -5.35 -0.73 16.54
N THR A 357 -4.07 -0.49 16.27
CA THR A 357 -2.96 -1.40 16.59
C THR A 357 -2.73 -1.49 18.09
N ILE A 358 -2.82 -0.35 18.80
CA ILE A 358 -2.70 -0.28 20.26
C ILE A 358 -3.87 -1.03 20.92
N LYS A 359 -5.12 -0.74 20.51
CA LYS A 359 -6.33 -1.41 20.99
C LYS A 359 -6.27 -2.92 20.74
N ALA A 360 -5.81 -3.36 19.57
CA ALA A 360 -5.62 -4.77 19.26
C ALA A 360 -4.53 -5.44 20.12
N ARG A 361 -3.46 -4.73 20.49
CA ARG A 361 -2.41 -5.22 21.40
C ARG A 361 -2.88 -5.26 22.86
N LEU A 362 -3.60 -4.23 23.32
CA LEU A 362 -4.16 -4.18 24.67
C LEU A 362 -5.18 -5.30 24.88
N ALA A 363 -6.10 -5.51 23.92
CA ALA A 363 -7.07 -6.61 23.96
C ALA A 363 -6.42 -8.02 23.96
N ARG A 364 -5.19 -8.17 23.45
CA ARG A 364 -4.40 -9.41 23.57
C ARG A 364 -3.71 -9.57 24.92
N ARG A 365 -3.43 -8.47 25.62
CA ARG A 365 -2.76 -8.47 26.94
C ARG A 365 -3.73 -8.63 28.11
N SER A 366 -4.95 -8.09 28.00
CA SER A 366 -5.90 -8.04 29.12
C SER A 366 -6.68 -9.34 29.39
N GLY A 367 -6.30 -10.46 28.78
CA GLY A 367 -6.93 -11.78 29.03
C GLY A 367 -8.42 -11.88 28.70
N ALA A 368 -9.01 -10.85 28.09
CA ALA A 368 -10.42 -10.81 27.74
C ALA A 368 -10.79 -12.04 26.89
N PRO A 369 -11.97 -12.67 27.13
CA PRO A 369 -12.35 -13.92 26.49
C PRO A 369 -12.19 -13.77 24.98
N ALA A 370 -11.35 -14.64 24.40
CA ALA A 370 -10.85 -14.47 23.05
C ALA A 370 -12.02 -14.31 22.09
N LYS A 371 -12.21 -13.09 21.58
CA LYS A 371 -13.18 -12.78 20.52
C LYS A 371 -12.95 -13.82 19.43
N ALA A 372 -13.96 -14.67 19.20
CA ALA A 372 -13.82 -15.92 18.45
C ALA A 372 -12.92 -15.68 17.23
N PRO A 373 -11.84 -16.49 17.06
CA PRO A 373 -10.79 -16.18 16.11
C PRO A 373 -11.40 -15.85 14.76
N ASN A 374 -10.80 -14.91 14.04
CA ASN A 374 -11.25 -14.50 12.71
C ASN A 374 -11.25 -15.73 11.81
N GLN A 375 -12.38 -16.42 11.76
CA GLN A 375 -12.59 -17.67 11.07
C GLN A 375 -13.90 -17.56 10.29
N ILE A 376 -13.98 -18.31 9.20
CA ILE A 376 -15.21 -18.51 8.44
C ILE A 376 -15.28 -20.01 8.16
N LEU A 377 -16.42 -20.63 8.47
CA LEU A 377 -16.65 -22.04 8.24
C LEU A 377 -17.79 -22.21 7.23
N PHE A 378 -17.48 -22.87 6.12
CA PHE A 378 -18.49 -23.31 5.16
C PHE A 378 -18.98 -24.71 5.54
N VAL A 379 -20.30 -24.91 5.54
CA VAL A 379 -20.94 -26.15 5.99
C VAL A 379 -21.87 -26.68 4.90
N CYS A 380 -21.74 -27.97 4.59
CA CYS A 380 -22.69 -28.70 3.74
C CYS A 380 -23.04 -30.07 4.37
N GLY A 381 -23.58 -31.03 3.61
CA GLY A 381 -23.81 -32.40 4.10
C GLY A 381 -22.51 -33.16 4.39
N GLY A 382 -21.93 -33.79 3.36
CA GLY A 382 -20.78 -34.70 3.50
C GLY A 382 -19.37 -34.07 3.51
N ASN A 383 -19.25 -32.73 3.39
CA ASN A 383 -17.95 -32.02 3.34
C ASN A 383 -16.97 -32.47 2.22
N THR A 384 -17.49 -33.01 1.12
CA THR A 384 -16.70 -33.48 -0.03
C THR A 384 -16.84 -32.61 -1.29
N SER A 385 -17.98 -31.94 -1.49
CA SER A 385 -18.23 -31.11 -2.69
C SER A 385 -18.41 -29.62 -2.34
N ARG A 386 -19.60 -29.21 -1.91
CA ARG A 386 -19.99 -27.79 -1.80
C ARG A 386 -19.15 -26.97 -0.81
N SER A 387 -18.96 -27.44 0.43
CA SER A 387 -18.22 -26.67 1.44
C SER A 387 -16.70 -26.58 1.22
N PRO A 388 -15.96 -27.61 0.74
CA PRO A 388 -14.57 -27.42 0.37
C PRO A 388 -14.38 -26.52 -0.87
N MET A 389 -15.26 -26.60 -1.89
CA MET A 389 -15.26 -25.63 -3.00
C MET A 389 -15.45 -24.20 -2.51
N ALA A 390 -16.48 -23.95 -1.69
CA ALA A 390 -16.74 -22.62 -1.14
C ALA A 390 -15.58 -22.06 -0.32
N ALA A 391 -14.90 -22.91 0.47
CA ALA A 391 -13.72 -22.51 1.22
C ALA A 391 -12.52 -22.18 0.32
N ALA A 392 -12.29 -22.94 -0.76
CA ALA A 392 -11.25 -22.65 -1.74
C ALA A 392 -11.52 -21.35 -2.51
N ILE A 393 -12.75 -21.18 -3.01
CA ILE A 393 -13.20 -19.96 -3.69
C ILE A 393 -13.07 -18.74 -2.75
N ALA A 394 -13.52 -18.84 -1.50
CA ALA A 394 -13.39 -17.74 -0.55
C ALA A 394 -11.92 -17.37 -0.25
N ARG A 395 -11.01 -18.36 -0.18
CA ARG A 395 -9.57 -18.10 -0.04
C ARG A 395 -9.01 -17.35 -1.27
N ALA A 396 -9.35 -17.80 -2.47
CA ALA A 396 -8.90 -17.16 -3.71
C ALA A 396 -9.44 -15.73 -3.86
N GLU A 397 -10.74 -15.51 -3.63
CA GLU A 397 -11.37 -14.19 -3.69
C GLU A 397 -10.79 -13.23 -2.62
N ILE A 398 -10.55 -13.70 -1.40
CA ILE A 398 -9.93 -12.88 -0.34
C ILE A 398 -8.47 -12.57 -0.67
N ALA A 399 -7.70 -13.53 -1.19
CA ALA A 399 -6.32 -13.28 -1.63
C ALA A 399 -6.24 -12.26 -2.78
N ALA A 400 -7.13 -12.37 -3.77
CA ALA A 400 -7.22 -11.45 -4.90
C ALA A 400 -7.56 -10.01 -4.49
N ASN A 401 -8.45 -9.83 -3.49
CA ASN A 401 -8.89 -8.53 -2.99
C ASN A 401 -7.95 -7.90 -1.92
N GLY A 402 -6.71 -8.39 -1.80
CA GLY A 402 -5.73 -7.91 -0.82
C GLY A 402 -6.12 -8.18 0.63
N GLY A 403 -6.86 -9.26 0.87
CA GLY A 403 -7.49 -9.60 2.14
C GLY A 403 -6.51 -9.77 3.30
N THR A 404 -7.01 -9.47 4.51
CA THR A 404 -6.17 -9.39 5.70
C THR A 404 -5.59 -10.76 6.10
N PRO A 405 -4.32 -10.84 6.53
CA PRO A 405 -3.63 -12.09 6.92
C PRO A 405 -4.10 -12.62 8.30
N HIS A 406 -5.39 -12.48 8.60
CA HIS A 406 -5.99 -12.76 9.90
C HIS A 406 -7.21 -13.67 9.81
N TRP A 407 -7.77 -13.94 8.62
CA TRP A 407 -8.92 -14.83 8.47
C TRP A 407 -8.52 -16.27 8.14
N ARG A 408 -8.94 -17.22 8.99
CA ARG A 408 -8.86 -18.66 8.73
C ARG A 408 -10.14 -19.12 8.01
N ILE A 409 -10.01 -19.78 6.87
CA ILE A 409 -11.17 -20.27 6.12
C ILE A 409 -11.16 -21.79 6.12
N GLY A 410 -12.18 -22.39 6.73
CA GLY A 410 -12.35 -23.82 6.82
C GLY A 410 -13.66 -24.31 6.22
N SER A 411 -13.80 -25.62 6.13
CA SER A 411 -15.05 -26.30 5.82
C SER A 411 -15.34 -27.41 6.84
N ALA A 412 -16.60 -27.82 6.93
CA ALA A 412 -17.07 -28.99 7.69
C ALA A 412 -18.38 -29.52 7.07
N GLY A 413 -18.97 -30.57 7.66
CA GLY A 413 -20.25 -31.12 7.23
C GLY A 413 -21.14 -31.61 8.38
N VAL A 414 -22.46 -31.41 8.25
CA VAL A 414 -23.45 -31.87 9.25
C VAL A 414 -23.85 -33.34 9.12
N SER A 415 -23.43 -34.01 8.03
CA SER A 415 -23.82 -35.40 7.73
C SER A 415 -22.66 -36.17 7.12
N VAL A 416 -21.50 -36.14 7.79
CA VAL A 416 -20.30 -36.87 7.36
C VAL A 416 -20.33 -38.29 7.91
N SER A 417 -20.71 -39.25 7.07
CA SER A 417 -20.72 -40.69 7.40
C SER A 417 -19.31 -41.30 7.44
N ALA A 418 -18.43 -40.86 6.55
CA ALA A 418 -17.02 -41.28 6.48
C ALA A 418 -16.11 -40.05 6.54
N PRO A 419 -15.54 -39.72 7.73
CA PRO A 419 -14.47 -38.73 7.85
C PRO A 419 -13.20 -39.19 7.12
N GLY A 420 -12.39 -38.24 6.65
CA GLY A 420 -11.16 -38.55 5.90
C GLY A 420 -11.34 -38.68 4.38
N THR A 421 -12.56 -38.59 3.85
CA THR A 421 -12.83 -38.65 2.41
C THR A 421 -12.29 -37.39 1.71
N PRO A 422 -11.57 -37.50 0.59
CA PRO A 422 -11.07 -36.34 -0.15
C PRO A 422 -12.21 -35.50 -0.76
N ILE A 423 -11.86 -34.31 -1.27
CA ILE A 423 -12.73 -33.53 -2.16
C ILE A 423 -13.05 -34.35 -3.43
N THR A 424 -14.27 -34.24 -3.98
CA THR A 424 -14.64 -35.06 -5.16
C THR A 424 -13.86 -34.65 -6.42
N PRO A 425 -13.58 -35.58 -7.36
CA PRO A 425 -12.83 -35.26 -8.57
C PRO A 425 -13.48 -34.15 -9.42
N GLU A 426 -14.81 -34.10 -9.50
CA GLU A 426 -15.53 -33.08 -10.25
C GLU A 426 -15.37 -31.70 -9.60
N ALA A 427 -15.39 -31.63 -8.27
CA ALA A 427 -15.13 -30.40 -7.53
C ALA A 427 -13.68 -29.91 -7.70
N VAL A 428 -12.70 -30.82 -7.78
CA VAL A 428 -11.31 -30.50 -8.12
C VAL A 428 -11.21 -29.93 -9.54
N THR A 429 -11.78 -30.61 -10.53
CA THR A 429 -11.78 -30.18 -11.94
C THR A 429 -12.37 -28.78 -12.10
N VAL A 430 -13.52 -28.50 -11.48
CA VAL A 430 -14.17 -27.18 -11.58
C VAL A 430 -13.35 -26.08 -10.88
N LEU A 431 -12.70 -26.35 -9.74
CA LEU A 431 -11.81 -25.37 -9.13
C LEU A 431 -10.61 -25.03 -10.05
N VAL A 432 -10.02 -26.03 -10.68
CA VAL A 432 -8.91 -25.84 -11.65
C VAL A 432 -9.38 -25.09 -12.90
N GLU A 433 -10.56 -25.41 -13.45
CA GLU A 433 -11.19 -24.64 -14.55
C GLU A 433 -11.42 -23.16 -14.20
N MET A 434 -11.66 -22.85 -12.92
CA MET A 434 -11.82 -21.48 -12.41
C MET A 434 -10.49 -20.78 -12.08
N GLY A 435 -9.34 -21.44 -12.27
CA GLY A 435 -8.02 -20.92 -11.91
C GLY A 435 -7.77 -20.85 -10.39
N ILE A 436 -8.40 -21.75 -9.62
CA ILE A 436 -8.32 -21.81 -8.16
C ILE A 436 -7.62 -23.10 -7.74
N ASP A 437 -6.60 -22.98 -6.88
CA ASP A 437 -5.88 -24.14 -6.33
C ASP A 437 -6.83 -25.06 -5.57
N ALA A 438 -6.98 -26.30 -6.08
CA ALA A 438 -7.80 -27.31 -5.45
C ALA A 438 -7.09 -27.89 -4.20
N PRO A 439 -7.76 -27.98 -3.04
CA PRO A 439 -7.13 -28.48 -1.82
C PRO A 439 -7.08 -30.01 -1.82
N LEU A 440 -6.04 -30.59 -2.45
CA LEU A 440 -5.83 -32.05 -2.54
C LEU A 440 -5.54 -32.70 -1.17
N ASP A 441 -5.08 -31.90 -0.21
CA ASP A 441 -4.91 -32.23 1.20
C ASP A 441 -6.24 -32.21 1.99
N HIS A 442 -7.34 -31.72 1.41
CA HIS A 442 -8.64 -31.67 2.08
C HIS A 442 -9.12 -33.07 2.47
N ARG A 443 -9.66 -33.17 3.69
CA ARG A 443 -10.25 -34.39 4.25
C ARG A 443 -11.57 -34.03 4.90
N SER A 444 -12.64 -34.77 4.55
CA SER A 444 -13.97 -34.56 5.11
C SER A 444 -13.93 -34.70 6.64
N ARG A 445 -14.65 -33.82 7.33
CA ARG A 445 -14.76 -33.87 8.78
C ARG A 445 -16.16 -33.46 9.26
N PRO A 446 -16.71 -34.18 10.26
CA PRO A 446 -17.97 -33.79 10.86
C PRO A 446 -17.82 -32.41 11.52
N LEU A 447 -18.91 -31.65 11.51
CA LEU A 447 -19.01 -30.41 12.28
C LEU A 447 -19.13 -30.76 13.77
N THR A 448 -18.43 -30.01 14.61
CA THR A 448 -18.50 -30.17 16.08
C THR A 448 -18.88 -28.86 16.77
N PRO A 449 -19.43 -28.89 17.99
CA PRO A 449 -19.74 -27.69 18.78
C PRO A 449 -18.52 -26.79 19.00
N GLU A 450 -17.31 -27.35 19.13
CA GLU A 450 -16.06 -26.60 19.32
C GLU A 450 -15.67 -25.85 18.04
N MET A 451 -15.82 -26.49 16.87
CA MET A 451 -15.66 -25.81 15.58
C MET A 451 -16.64 -24.65 15.49
N CYS A 452 -17.91 -24.86 15.84
CA CYS A 452 -18.91 -23.79 15.90
C CYS A 452 -18.48 -22.68 16.87
N ALA A 453 -18.10 -22.99 18.10
CA ALA A 453 -17.67 -22.04 19.13
C ALA A 453 -16.52 -21.14 18.64
N GLN A 454 -15.49 -21.72 18.01
CA GLN A 454 -14.31 -20.99 17.53
C GLN A 454 -14.55 -20.17 16.25
N THR A 455 -15.66 -20.35 15.54
CA THR A 455 -15.72 -20.02 14.10
C THR A 455 -16.13 -18.59 13.72
N LYS A 456 -16.70 -17.75 14.59
CA LYS A 456 -17.13 -16.35 14.29
C LYS A 456 -18.23 -16.13 13.21
N LYS A 457 -18.19 -16.69 12.00
CA LYS A 457 -19.30 -16.74 11.01
C LYS A 457 -19.42 -18.14 10.38
N ILE A 458 -20.62 -18.70 10.34
CA ILE A 458 -20.92 -20.00 9.70
C ILE A 458 -21.82 -19.78 8.49
N TYR A 459 -21.42 -20.31 7.32
CA TYR A 459 -22.19 -20.27 6.08
C TYR A 459 -22.62 -21.67 5.65
N CYS A 460 -23.92 -21.96 5.74
CA CYS A 460 -24.53 -23.21 5.30
C CYS A 460 -25.01 -23.13 3.85
N MET A 461 -25.04 -24.26 3.13
CA MET A 461 -25.52 -24.31 1.74
C MET A 461 -27.06 -24.35 1.66
N THR A 462 -27.73 -24.88 2.69
CA THR A 462 -29.20 -24.96 2.76
C THR A 462 -29.74 -24.52 4.13
N ARG A 463 -31.03 -24.17 4.20
CA ARG A 463 -31.76 -23.86 5.44
C ARG A 463 -31.77 -25.03 6.41
N ALA A 464 -32.08 -26.24 5.94
CA ALA A 464 -32.01 -27.45 6.78
C ALA A 464 -30.62 -27.64 7.41
N GLN A 465 -29.53 -27.34 6.69
CA GLN A 465 -28.17 -27.37 7.27
C GLN A 465 -27.96 -26.26 8.30
N ARG A 466 -28.44 -25.03 8.07
CA ARG A 466 -28.41 -23.95 9.08
C ARG A 466 -29.11 -24.37 10.37
N ASP A 467 -30.25 -25.04 10.24
CA ASP A 467 -31.09 -25.44 11.37
C ASP A 467 -30.42 -26.55 12.18
N LEU A 468 -29.83 -27.55 11.52
CA LEU A 468 -28.97 -28.57 12.15
C LEU A 468 -27.75 -27.97 12.88
N VAL A 469 -27.14 -26.88 12.36
CA VAL A 469 -26.06 -26.18 13.06
C VAL A 469 -26.57 -25.43 14.29
N ALA A 470 -27.76 -24.84 14.22
CA ALA A 470 -28.38 -24.14 15.35
C ALA A 470 -28.77 -25.11 16.48
N GLU A 471 -29.22 -26.32 16.13
CA GLU A 471 -29.48 -27.42 17.07
C GLU A 471 -28.17 -27.93 17.72
N LEU A 472 -27.16 -28.24 16.90
CA LEU A 472 -25.85 -28.73 17.37
C LEU A 472 -25.10 -27.71 18.24
N ALA A 473 -25.25 -26.42 17.97
CA ALA A 473 -24.57 -25.35 18.69
C ALA A 473 -25.46 -24.09 18.83
N PRO A 474 -26.39 -24.07 19.80
CA PRO A 474 -27.33 -22.96 19.99
C PRO A 474 -26.64 -21.60 20.17
N ALA A 475 -25.50 -21.56 20.89
CA ALA A 475 -24.67 -20.36 21.06
C ALA A 475 -24.02 -19.83 19.75
N ALA A 476 -24.09 -20.59 18.65
CA ALA A 476 -23.65 -20.18 17.32
C ALA A 476 -24.80 -19.78 16.37
N ALA A 477 -26.07 -19.99 16.76
CA ALA A 477 -27.24 -19.75 15.90
C ALA A 477 -27.28 -18.30 15.36
N ALA A 478 -27.05 -17.30 16.22
CA ALA A 478 -27.04 -15.87 15.86
C ALA A 478 -25.97 -15.46 14.83
N ARG A 479 -25.01 -16.35 14.53
CA ARG A 479 -23.91 -16.13 13.56
C ARG A 479 -23.82 -17.23 12.50
N THR A 480 -24.88 -18.04 12.39
CA THR A 480 -25.05 -19.06 11.36
C THR A 480 -26.09 -18.61 10.35
N MET A 481 -25.74 -18.61 9.07
CA MET A 481 -26.63 -18.16 7.99
C MET A 481 -26.47 -19.01 6.74
N CYS A 482 -27.49 -19.02 5.88
CA CYS A 482 -27.33 -19.59 4.55
C CYS A 482 -26.45 -18.67 3.68
N ILE A 483 -25.59 -19.25 2.86
CA ILE A 483 -24.75 -18.51 1.89
C ILE A 483 -25.59 -17.75 0.85
N SER A 484 -26.81 -18.20 0.60
CA SER A 484 -27.82 -17.55 -0.21
C SER A 484 -29.05 -17.22 0.65
N ARG A 485 -29.56 -15.99 0.52
CA ARG A 485 -30.80 -15.56 1.18
C ARG A 485 -32.08 -15.91 0.41
N ALA A 486 -31.97 -16.19 -0.89
CA ALA A 486 -33.13 -16.36 -1.77
C ALA A 486 -33.57 -17.82 -1.88
N ALA A 487 -32.62 -18.72 -2.12
CA ALA A 487 -32.85 -20.15 -2.29
C ALA A 487 -31.63 -20.96 -1.84
N ASP A 488 -31.86 -22.23 -1.49
CA ASP A 488 -30.82 -23.17 -1.09
C ASP A 488 -29.89 -23.52 -2.28
N VAL A 489 -28.61 -23.77 -2.04
CA VAL A 489 -27.65 -24.15 -3.09
C VAL A 489 -27.79 -25.65 -3.40
N PRO A 490 -28.16 -26.06 -4.63
CA PRO A 490 -28.36 -27.46 -5.01
C PRO A 490 -27.15 -28.33 -4.73
N ASP A 491 -27.35 -29.61 -4.41
CA ASP A 491 -26.25 -30.56 -4.22
C ASP A 491 -25.80 -31.16 -5.57
N PRO A 492 -24.55 -30.95 -6.03
CA PRO A 492 -24.04 -31.58 -7.23
C PRO A 492 -23.57 -33.04 -7.00
N SER A 493 -23.63 -33.54 -5.76
CA SER A 493 -23.15 -34.90 -5.44
C SER A 493 -23.88 -35.97 -6.27
N GLY A 494 -23.12 -36.81 -6.98
CA GLY A 494 -23.66 -37.83 -7.90
C GLY A 494 -24.22 -37.29 -9.23
N GLN A 495 -24.11 -36.00 -9.51
CA GLN A 495 -24.57 -35.36 -10.74
C GLN A 495 -23.42 -35.16 -11.75
N PRO A 496 -23.70 -34.94 -13.06
CA PRO A 496 -22.67 -34.63 -14.04
C PRO A 496 -21.85 -33.38 -13.71
N LEU A 497 -20.63 -33.29 -14.25
CA LEU A 497 -19.69 -32.16 -14.06
C LEU A 497 -20.34 -30.76 -14.25
N GLN A 498 -21.32 -30.64 -15.14
CA GLN A 498 -22.05 -29.39 -15.36
C GLN A 498 -22.81 -28.89 -14.11
N ALA A 499 -23.31 -29.78 -13.26
CA ALA A 499 -23.93 -29.41 -11.99
C ALA A 499 -22.91 -28.81 -11.01
N TYR A 500 -21.68 -29.34 -10.99
CA TYR A 500 -20.58 -28.77 -10.21
C TYR A 500 -20.19 -27.38 -10.70
N ARG A 501 -20.09 -27.16 -12.03
CA ARG A 501 -19.82 -25.82 -12.62
C ARG A 501 -20.87 -24.78 -12.23
N SER A 502 -22.15 -25.13 -12.36
CA SER A 502 -23.26 -24.25 -11.96
C SER A 502 -23.21 -23.95 -10.46
N CYS A 503 -22.95 -24.96 -9.62
CA CYS A 503 -22.83 -24.80 -8.17
C CYS A 503 -21.66 -23.87 -7.78
N ALA A 504 -20.47 -24.09 -8.34
CA ALA A 504 -19.29 -23.27 -8.06
C ALA A 504 -19.45 -21.81 -8.51
N THR A 505 -20.02 -21.59 -9.70
CA THR A 505 -20.35 -20.26 -10.24
C THR A 505 -21.35 -19.51 -9.34
N GLN A 506 -22.40 -20.19 -8.87
CA GLN A 506 -23.36 -19.63 -7.92
C GLN A 506 -22.68 -19.26 -6.59
N VAL A 507 -21.87 -20.18 -6.03
CA VAL A 507 -21.13 -19.97 -4.78
C VAL A 507 -20.14 -18.79 -4.88
N GLN A 508 -19.37 -18.69 -5.97
CA GLN A 508 -18.47 -17.56 -6.19
C GLN A 508 -19.21 -16.22 -6.25
N THR A 509 -20.35 -16.18 -6.95
CA THR A 509 -21.20 -14.98 -7.05
C THR A 509 -21.70 -14.53 -5.68
N LEU A 510 -22.16 -15.48 -4.85
CA LEU A 510 -22.61 -15.21 -3.49
C LEU A 510 -21.47 -14.73 -2.57
N ILE A 511 -20.29 -15.36 -2.64
CA ILE A 511 -19.09 -14.95 -1.89
C ILE A 511 -18.70 -13.50 -2.25
N ARG A 512 -18.62 -13.18 -3.56
CA ARG A 512 -18.30 -11.82 -4.03
C ARG A 512 -19.32 -10.79 -3.57
N ARG A 513 -20.62 -11.14 -3.56
CA ARG A 513 -21.70 -10.23 -3.17
C ARG A 513 -21.77 -9.98 -1.66
N ASP A 514 -21.71 -11.04 -0.86
CA ASP A 514 -22.14 -10.99 0.55
C ASP A 514 -20.99 -11.08 1.54
N LEU A 515 -19.86 -11.68 1.16
CA LEU A 515 -18.69 -11.82 2.05
C LEU A 515 -17.80 -10.59 1.98
N LEU A 516 -17.51 -10.08 0.77
CA LEU A 516 -16.68 -8.87 0.58
C LEU A 516 -17.36 -7.57 1.06
N LYS A 517 -18.69 -7.46 0.99
CA LYS A 517 -19.43 -6.26 1.46
C LYS A 517 -19.57 -6.13 2.98
N GLN A 518 -19.25 -7.18 3.74
CA GLN A 518 -19.38 -7.17 5.20
C GLN A 518 -18.06 -6.88 5.93
N GLU A 519 -16.97 -6.61 5.19
CA GLU A 519 -15.62 -6.39 5.72
C GLU A 519 -14.88 -5.19 5.09
N VAL A 520 -15.62 -4.34 4.35
CA VAL A 520 -15.17 -3.08 3.76
C VAL A 520 -15.97 -1.91 4.34
#